data_AF-A0A1V5T7I2-F1
#
_entry.id   AF-A0A1V5T7I2-F1
#
_cell.length_a   1.000
_cell.length_b   1.000
_cell.length_c   1.000
_cell.angle_alpha   90.00
_cell.angle_beta   90.00
_cell.angle_gamma   90.00
#
_symmetry.space_group_name_H-M   'P 1'
#
loop_
_entity.id
_entity.type
_entity.pdbx_description
1 polymer ?
#
loop_
_entity_poly.entity_id
_entity_poly.type
_entity_poly.pdbx_seq_one_letter_code
_entity_poly.pdbx_strand_id
1 'polypeptide(L)'
;MILEKPLHIALIAVPLVIQTFLIFFIAYLASRALKLPFDIAAPAGMIGASNFFELAVAVAVSLFGASSPVVLATIVGVLVEVPVMLTLVRIANNTKGWFTHEHA
;
A
#
# COMPACT_ATOMS: atom_id res chain seq x y z
N MET A 1 23.13 13.67 -12.53
CA MET A 1 23.11 12.27 -13.01
C MET A 1 22.17 11.31 -12.25
N ILE A 2 21.20 11.80 -11.45
CA ILE A 2 20.09 11.00 -10.90
C ILE A 2 18.71 11.51 -11.36
N LEU A 3 18.65 12.73 -11.94
CA LEU A 3 17.46 13.29 -12.59
C LEU A 3 17.18 12.71 -13.99
N GLU A 4 18.06 11.85 -14.53
CA GLU A 4 18.01 11.42 -15.94
C GLU A 4 17.19 10.15 -16.19
N LYS A 5 16.67 9.48 -15.15
CA LYS A 5 15.80 8.29 -15.32
C LYS A 5 14.60 8.26 -14.35
N PRO A 6 13.71 9.28 -14.34
CA PRO A 6 12.43 9.21 -13.62
C PRO A 6 11.58 7.99 -14.05
N LEU A 7 11.81 7.51 -15.28
CA LEU A 7 11.24 6.27 -15.79
C LEU A 7 11.54 5.05 -14.92
N HIS A 8 12.70 4.94 -14.27
CA HIS A 8 13.02 3.76 -13.44
C HIS A 8 12.28 3.79 -12.10
N ILE A 9 12.12 4.98 -11.50
CA ILE A 9 11.32 5.17 -10.28
C ILE A 9 9.86 4.88 -10.58
N ALA A 10 9.34 5.38 -11.70
CA ALA A 10 7.98 5.09 -12.16
C ALA A 10 7.77 3.59 -12.44
N LEU A 11 8.78 2.91 -13.01
CA LEU A 11 8.73 1.47 -13.27
C LEU A 11 8.68 0.62 -12.01
N ILE A 12 9.12 1.13 -10.86
CA ILE A 12 9.04 0.44 -9.56
C ILE A 12 7.75 0.83 -8.82
N ALA A 13 7.39 2.10 -8.86
CA ALA A 13 6.20 2.63 -8.20
C ALA A 13 4.91 2.06 -8.79
N VAL A 14 4.80 1.97 -10.12
CA VAL A 14 3.58 1.48 -10.79
C VAL A 14 3.24 0.03 -10.39
N PRO A 15 4.17 -0.95 -10.46
CA PRO A 15 3.92 -2.30 -9.98
C PRO A 15 3.54 -2.36 -8.50
N LEU A 16 4.20 -1.59 -7.65
CA LEU A 16 3.90 -1.53 -6.21
C LEU A 16 2.48 -1.03 -5.96
N VAL A 17 2.07 0.06 -6.61
CA VAL A 17 0.71 0.60 -6.50
C VAL A 17 -0.29 -0.44 -6.97
N ILE A 18 -0.09 -1.03 -8.16
CA ILE A 18 -0.98 -2.07 -8.68
C ILE A 18 -1.09 -3.24 -7.72
N GLN A 19 0.05 -3.71 -7.18
CA GLN A 19 0.10 -4.80 -6.20
C GLN A 19 -0.69 -4.45 -4.94
N THR A 20 -0.50 -3.27 -4.36
CA THR A 20 -1.22 -2.80 -3.16
C THR A 20 -2.73 -2.78 -3.40
N PHE A 21 -3.20 -2.24 -4.54
CA PHE A 21 -4.61 -2.29 -4.90
C PHE A 21 -5.12 -3.72 -5.09
N LEU A 22 -4.35 -4.58 -5.76
CA LEU A 22 -4.71 -5.98 -6.00
C LEU A 22 -4.89 -6.74 -4.69
N ILE A 23 -3.92 -6.66 -3.79
CA ILE A 23 -3.97 -7.35 -2.50
C ILE A 23 -5.11 -6.80 -1.64
N PHE A 24 -5.31 -5.48 -1.63
CA PHE A 24 -6.43 -4.86 -0.95
C PHE A 24 -7.77 -5.44 -1.44
N PHE A 25 -8.02 -5.43 -2.75
CA PHE A 25 -9.28 -5.94 -3.29
C PHE A 25 -9.45 -7.43 -3.09
N ILE A 26 -8.39 -8.24 -3.24
CA ILE A 26 -8.46 -9.69 -3.00
C ILE A 26 -8.82 -9.95 -1.54
N ALA A 27 -8.11 -9.35 -0.58
CA ALA A 27 -8.38 -9.53 0.83
C ALA A 27 -9.77 -9.00 1.22
N TYR A 28 -10.13 -7.81 0.75
CA TYR A 28 -11.41 -7.17 1.05
C TYR A 28 -12.62 -7.94 0.48
N LEU A 29 -12.52 -8.42 -0.77
CA LEU A 29 -13.55 -9.25 -1.38
C LEU A 29 -13.59 -10.66 -0.80
N ALA A 30 -12.45 -11.24 -0.43
CA ALA A 30 -12.40 -12.51 0.29
C ALA A 30 -13.07 -12.40 1.66
N SER A 31 -12.78 -11.34 2.44
CA SER A 31 -13.47 -11.06 3.70
C SER A 31 -14.97 -10.88 3.52
N ARG A 32 -15.39 -10.25 2.40
CA ARG A 32 -16.81 -10.16 2.04
C ARG A 32 -17.42 -11.54 1.72
N ALA A 33 -16.72 -12.37 0.95
CA ALA A 33 -17.18 -13.73 0.63
C ALA A 33 -17.29 -14.61 1.89
N LEU A 34 -16.42 -14.38 2.87
CA LEU A 34 -16.44 -15.01 4.19
C LEU A 34 -17.44 -14.37 5.18
N LYS A 35 -18.22 -13.38 4.74
CA LYS A 35 -19.21 -12.64 5.55
C LYS A 35 -18.64 -12.00 6.82
N LEU A 36 -17.38 -11.56 6.79
CA LEU A 36 -16.78 -10.85 7.92
C LEU A 36 -17.38 -9.45 8.07
N PRO A 37 -17.55 -8.95 9.30
CA PRO A 37 -17.99 -7.58 9.53
C PRO A 37 -16.99 -6.58 8.94
N PHE A 38 -17.47 -5.40 8.55
CA PHE A 38 -16.64 -4.33 7.99
C PHE A 38 -15.46 -3.97 8.90
N ASP A 39 -15.69 -3.99 10.21
CA ASP A 39 -14.70 -3.65 11.24
C ASP A 39 -13.51 -4.63 11.28
N ILE A 40 -13.63 -5.79 10.63
CA ILE A 40 -12.55 -6.76 10.43
C ILE A 40 -12.08 -6.74 8.98
N ALA A 41 -13.01 -6.70 8.02
CA ALA A 41 -12.71 -6.76 6.58
C ALA A 41 -11.87 -5.58 6.09
N ALA A 42 -12.19 -4.35 6.53
CA ALA A 42 -11.45 -3.16 6.11
C ALA A 42 -10.02 -3.15 6.67
N PRO A 43 -9.78 -3.33 7.99
CA PRO A 43 -8.42 -3.43 8.51
C PRO A 43 -7.65 -4.62 7.93
N ALA A 44 -8.28 -5.78 7.72
CA ALA A 44 -7.62 -6.94 7.12
C ALA A 44 -7.13 -6.65 5.69
N GLY A 45 -7.95 -6.00 4.87
CA GLY A 45 -7.57 -5.55 3.54
C GLY A 45 -6.41 -4.56 3.56
N MET A 46 -6.43 -3.61 4.51
CA MET A 46 -5.36 -2.62 4.67
C MET A 46 -4.04 -3.26 5.12
N ILE A 47 -4.07 -4.20 6.09
CA ILE A 47 -2.87 -4.91 6.56
C ILE A 47 -2.24 -5.71 5.43
N GLY A 48 -3.06 -6.41 4.63
CA GLY A 48 -2.55 -7.17 3.49
C GLY A 48 -1.93 -6.30 2.40
N ALA A 49 -2.49 -5.10 2.17
CA ALA A 49 -2.04 -4.18 1.13
C ALA A 49 -0.82 -3.32 1.52
N SER A 50 -0.57 -3.18 2.82
CA SER A 50 0.48 -2.31 3.37
C SER A 50 1.87 -2.90 3.16
N ASN A 51 2.83 -2.05 2.79
CA ASN A 51 4.24 -2.41 2.77
C ASN A 51 4.98 -1.65 3.88
N PHE A 52 6.14 -2.14 4.31
CA PHE A 52 6.96 -1.48 5.35
C PHE A 52 8.08 -0.68 4.72
N PHE A 53 7.75 0.43 4.05
CA PHE A 53 8.78 1.24 3.39
C PHE A 53 9.71 1.95 4.38
N GLU A 54 9.25 2.31 5.58
CA GLU A 54 10.11 2.86 6.64
C GLU A 54 11.26 1.91 6.99
N LEU A 55 10.99 0.60 7.05
CA LEU A 55 12.03 -0.42 7.24
C LEU A 55 12.91 -0.55 5.99
N ALA A 56 12.33 -0.47 4.79
CA ALA A 56 13.08 -0.52 3.54
C ALA A 56 14.07 0.67 3.41
N VAL A 57 13.69 1.86 3.87
CA VAL A 57 14.58 3.03 3.94
C VAL A 57 15.74 2.76 4.89
N ALA A 58 15.48 2.23 6.09
CA ALA A 58 16.51 1.90 7.06
C ALA A 58 17.54 0.90 6.52
N VAL A 59 17.07 -0.15 5.83
CA VAL A 59 17.92 -1.15 5.17
C VAL A 59 18.70 -0.56 4.00
N ALA A 60 18.07 0.30 3.19
CA ALA A 60 18.75 0.95 2.07
C ALA A 60 19.90 1.86 2.56
N VAL A 61 19.68 2.62 3.63
CA VAL A 61 20.70 3.49 4.23
C VAL A 61 21.84 2.66 4.83
N SER A 62 21.54 1.54 5.50
CA SER A 62 22.57 0.71 6.14
C SER A 62 23.45 -0.07 5.15
N LEU A 63 22.89 -0.53 4.03
CA LEU A 63 23.62 -1.32 3.04
C LEU A 63 24.30 -0.49 1.95
N PHE A 64 23.68 0.62 1.52
CA PHE A 64 24.14 1.40 0.36
C PHE A 64 24.61 2.81 0.73
N GLY A 65 24.44 3.24 1.98
CA GLY A 65 24.75 4.58 2.44
C GLY A 65 23.69 5.62 2.04
N ALA A 66 23.60 6.70 2.81
CA ALA A 66 22.53 7.71 2.69
C ALA A 66 22.50 8.44 1.33
N SER A 67 23.64 8.56 0.65
CA SER A 67 23.75 9.27 -0.64
C SER A 67 23.46 8.39 -1.86
N SER A 68 23.11 7.12 -1.66
CA SER A 68 22.83 6.19 -2.75
C SER A 68 21.50 6.49 -3.44
N PRO A 69 21.41 6.36 -4.77
CA PRO A 69 20.15 6.47 -5.51
C PRO A 69 19.05 5.52 -4.99
N VAL A 70 19.44 4.40 -4.37
CA VAL A 70 18.53 3.41 -3.79
C VAL A 70 17.72 4.00 -2.63
N VAL A 71 18.34 4.83 -1.80
CA VAL A 71 17.69 5.49 -0.66
C VAL A 71 16.65 6.51 -1.14
N LEU A 72 16.97 7.26 -2.20
CA LEU A 72 16.01 8.21 -2.78
C LEU A 72 14.78 7.50 -3.35
N ALA A 73 14.97 6.33 -3.98
CA ALA A 73 13.86 5.53 -4.49
C ALA A 73 12.94 4.98 -3.37
N THR A 74 13.50 4.55 -2.24
CA THR A 74 12.70 4.04 -1.10
C THR A 74 11.95 5.16 -0.38
N ILE A 75 12.56 6.34 -0.21
CA ILE A 75 11.89 7.51 0.38
C ILE A 75 10.73 7.97 -0.51
N VAL A 76 10.93 8.06 -1.82
CA VAL A 76 9.84 8.40 -2.76
C VAL A 76 8.73 7.36 -2.70
N GLY A 77 9.06 6.07 -2.50
CA GLY A 77 8.10 5.00 -2.24
C GLY A 77 7.19 5.30 -1.04
N VAL A 78 7.76 5.67 0.12
CA VAL A 78 6.99 6.07 1.32
C VAL A 78 6.04 7.23 1.01
N LEU A 79 6.55 8.26 0.32
CA LEU A 79 5.77 9.46 0.00
C LEU A 79 4.57 9.15 -0.91
N VAL A 80 4.67 8.12 -1.75
CA VAL A 80 3.59 7.66 -2.63
C VAL A 80 2.67 6.66 -1.91
N GLU A 81 3.18 5.86 -1.01
CA GLU A 81 2.39 4.86 -0.28
C GLU A 81 1.33 5.50 0.61
N VAL A 82 1.71 6.50 1.41
CA VAL A 82 0.79 7.18 2.33
C VAL A 82 -0.48 7.70 1.63
N PRO A 83 -0.42 8.45 0.52
CA PRO A 83 -1.62 8.89 -0.18
C PRO A 83 -2.41 7.74 -0.83
N VAL A 84 -1.75 6.67 -1.29
CA VAL A 84 -2.43 5.47 -1.79
C VAL A 84 -3.24 4.80 -0.67
N MET A 85 -2.64 4.66 0.51
CA MET A 85 -3.30 4.06 1.67
C MET A 85 -4.49 4.91 2.14
N LEU A 86 -4.35 6.24 2.21
CA LEU A 86 -5.49 7.12 2.51
C LEU A 86 -6.61 7.01 1.46
N THR A 87 -6.25 6.81 0.19
CA THR A 87 -7.21 6.58 -0.89
C THR A 87 -7.95 5.26 -0.70
N LEU A 88 -7.25 4.18 -0.32
CA LEU A 88 -7.86 2.88 -0.01
C LEU A 88 -8.79 2.96 1.21
N VAL A 89 -8.42 3.69 2.26
CA VAL A 89 -9.31 3.95 3.41
C VAL A 89 -10.57 4.69 2.96
N ARG A 90 -10.44 5.68 2.08
CA ARG A 90 -11.59 6.41 1.53
C ARG A 90 -12.50 5.48 0.71
N ILE A 91 -11.93 4.60 -0.10
CA ILE A 91 -12.67 3.58 -0.85
C ILE A 91 -13.40 2.65 0.11
N ALA A 92 -12.70 2.07 1.10
CA ALA A 92 -13.27 1.17 2.10
C ALA A 92 -14.46 1.82 2.84
N ASN A 93 -14.30 3.05 3.29
CA ASN A 93 -15.36 3.79 3.98
C ASN A 93 -16.57 4.05 3.08
N ASN A 94 -16.36 4.34 1.79
CA ASN A 94 -17.45 4.50 0.83
C ASN A 94 -18.15 3.16 0.52
N THR A 95 -17.43 2.04 0.55
CA THR A 95 -17.98 0.70 0.34
C THR A 95 -18.49 0.04 1.62
N LYS A 96 -18.55 0.76 2.74
CA LYS A 96 -19.09 0.26 4.03
C LYS A 96 -20.50 -0.32 3.87
N GLY A 97 -21.32 0.26 3.00
CA GLY A 97 -22.67 -0.23 2.70
C GLY A 97 -22.72 -1.63 2.08
N TRP A 98 -21.62 -2.15 1.51
CA TRP A 98 -21.54 -3.51 0.97
C TRP A 98 -21.47 -4.59 2.05
N PHE A 99 -21.14 -4.18 3.28
CA PHE A 99 -21.06 -5.03 4.46
C PHE A 99 -22.27 -4.71 5.34
N THR A 100 -23.45 -5.08 4.84
CA THR A 100 -24.71 -4.92 5.58
C THR A 100 -24.71 -5.90 6.76
N HIS A 101 -24.72 -5.34 7.98
CA HIS A 101 -25.10 -5.92 9.28
C HIS A 101 -25.13 -7.46 9.39
N GLU A 102 -24.13 -8.06 10.03
CA GLU A 102 -24.30 -9.34 10.73
C GLU A 102 -23.69 -9.30 12.14
N HIS A 103 -24.10 -8.29 12.90
CA HIS A 103 -24.12 -8.35 14.37
C HIS A 103 -25.48 -7.83 14.85
N ALA A 104 -26.44 -8.75 14.86
CA ALA A 104 -27.41 -8.85 15.95
C ALA A 104 -26.76 -9.70 17.05
#